data_AF-A0A2K2V485-F1
#
_entry.id   AF-A0A2K2V485-F1
#
_cell.length_a   1.000
_cell.length_b   1.000
_cell.length_c   1.000
_cell.angle_alpha   90.00
_cell.angle_beta   90.00
_cell.angle_gamma   90.00
#
_symmetry.space_group_name_H-M   'P 1'
#
loop_
_entity.id
_entity.type
_entity.pdbx_description
1 polymer ?
#
loop_
_entity_poly.entity_id
_entity_poly.type
_entity_poly.pdbx_seq_one_letter_code
_entity_poly.pdbx_strand_id
1 'polypeptide(L)' 'ARGLRLSDNVLGMLSNVFAVGRNSRQIYHWWMEWEVPVESPPIAVRNVGFTSATM' A
#
# COMPACT_ATOMS: atom_id res chain seq x y z
N ALA A 1 -1.52 -15.56 -3.27
CA ALA A 1 -0.21 -15.82 -2.66
C ALA A 1 -0.35 -15.76 -1.15
N ARG A 2 -0.20 -16.88 -0.44
CA ARG A 2 -0.23 -16.91 1.04
C ARG A 2 1.22 -16.83 1.54
N GLY A 3 1.48 -16.03 2.58
CA GLY A 3 2.81 -15.93 3.20
C GLY A 3 3.80 -14.94 2.57
N LEU A 4 3.36 -14.09 1.62
CA LEU A 4 4.19 -12.99 1.12
C LEU A 4 4.11 -11.77 2.02
N ARG A 5 5.26 -11.16 2.29
CA ARG A 5 5.39 -9.86 2.97
C ARG A 5 5.76 -8.80 1.95
N LEU A 6 5.02 -7.70 1.92
CA LEU A 6 5.42 -6.49 1.20
C LEU A 6 6.72 -5.96 1.85
N SER A 7 7.79 -5.85 1.06
CA SER A 7 9.09 -5.43 1.57
C SER A 7 9.84 -4.64 0.51
N ASP A 8 9.46 -3.38 0.36
CA ASP A 8 9.97 -2.50 -0.68
C ASP A 8 10.14 -1.06 -0.16
N ASN A 9 10.81 -0.22 -0.95
CA ASN A 9 10.97 1.20 -0.70
C ASN A 9 9.71 1.98 -1.13
N VAL A 10 9.13 2.75 -0.20
CA VAL A 10 7.90 3.51 -0.46
C VAL A 10 8.04 4.52 -1.60
N LEU A 11 9.17 5.23 -1.70
CA LEU A 11 9.39 6.19 -2.78
C LEU A 11 9.51 5.48 -4.13
N GLY A 12 10.15 4.31 -4.15
CA GLY A 12 10.20 3.43 -5.33
C GLY A 12 8.82 2.93 -5.74
N MET A 13 7.96 2.58 -4.79
CA MET A 13 6.58 2.20 -5.08
C MET A 13 5.78 3.38 -5.65
N LEU A 14 5.90 4.57 -5.05
CA LEU A 14 5.17 5.76 -5.51
C LEU A 14 5.58 6.19 -6.93
N SER A 15 6.85 6.06 -7.30
CA SER A 15 7.31 6.35 -8.66
C SER A 15 6.85 5.33 -9.72
N ASN A 16 6.44 4.13 -9.30
CA ASN A 16 5.95 3.05 -10.17
C ASN A 16 4.41 2.91 -10.17
N VAL A 17 3.68 3.88 -9.61
CA VAL A 17 2.21 3.93 -9.72
C VAL A 17 1.84 4.15 -11.19
N PHE A 18 0.97 3.29 -11.74
CA PHE A 18 0.53 3.38 -13.14
C PHE A 18 -0.98 3.49 -13.31
N ALA A 19 -1.75 3.29 -12.25
CA ALA A 19 -3.19 3.55 -12.25
C ALA A 19 -3.67 3.95 -10.86
N VAL A 20 -4.66 4.84 -10.84
CA VAL A 20 -5.39 5.27 -9.64
C VAL A 20 -6.87 5.03 -9.88
N GLY A 21 -7.53 4.34 -8.96
CA GLY A 21 -8.95 4.05 -9.05
C GLY A 21 -9.81 5.25 -8.76
N ARG A 22 -11.02 5.26 -9.33
CA ARG A 22 -11.97 6.38 -9.21
C ARG A 22 -12.57 6.52 -7.81
N ASN A 23 -12.72 5.42 -7.07
CA ASN A 23 -13.45 5.40 -5.80
C ASN A 23 -12.46 5.55 -4.65
N SER A 24 -12.53 6.67 -3.92
CA SER A 24 -11.85 6.81 -2.63
C SER A 24 -12.67 6.14 -1.52
N ARG A 25 -11.98 5.62 -0.51
CA ARG A 25 -12.60 5.18 0.74
C ARG A 25 -11.88 5.85 1.90
N GLN A 26 -12.65 6.23 2.91
CA GLN A 26 -12.10 6.65 4.18
C GLN A 26 -11.45 5.45 4.88
N ILE A 27 -10.20 5.60 5.28
CA ILE A 27 -9.44 4.61 6.04
C ILE A 27 -9.00 5.25 7.35
N TYR A 28 -9.17 4.50 8.43
CA TYR A 28 -8.62 4.83 9.74
C TYR A 28 -7.35 4.02 9.94
N HIS A 29 -6.24 4.68 10.22
CA HIS A 29 -5.00 3.99 10.56
C HIS A 29 -4.95 3.74 12.07
N TRP A 30 -4.77 2.49 12.49
CA TRP A 30 -4.78 2.10 13.92
C TRP A 30 -3.69 2.78 14.77
N TRP A 31 -2.69 3.41 14.13
CA TRP A 31 -1.51 4.00 14.79
C TRP A 31 -1.53 5.53 14.72
N MET A 32 -2.57 6.12 14.12
CA MET A 32 -2.75 7.56 14.26
C MET A 32 -3.40 7.82 15.61
N GLU A 33 -2.62 8.36 16.55
CA GLU A 33 -3.04 8.80 17.90
C GLU A 33 -4.29 9.72 17.89
N TRP A 34 -4.68 10.24 16.73
CA TRP A 34 -5.69 11.27 16.55
C TRP A 34 -6.85 10.86 15.62
N GLU A 35 -6.97 9.58 15.26
CA GLU A 35 -8.06 9.03 14.41
C GLU A 35 -8.31 9.83 13.11
N VAL A 36 -7.29 10.52 12.59
CA VAL A 36 -7.45 11.43 11.47
C VAL A 36 -7.95 10.65 10.27
N PRO A 37 -9.10 11.02 9.68
CA PRO A 37 -9.63 10.31 8.54
C PRO A 37 -8.75 10.56 7.32
N VAL A 38 -8.31 9.49 6.65
CA VAL A 38 -7.56 9.59 5.40
C VAL A 38 -8.40 8.99 4.28
N GLU A 39 -8.68 9.80 3.28
CA GLU A 39 -9.27 9.37 2.02
C GLU A 39 -8.18 8.76 1.14
N SER A 40 -8.35 7.50 0.76
CA SER A 40 -7.39 6.82 -0.12
C SER A 40 -8.10 6.03 -1.22
N PRO A 41 -7.80 6.33 -2.50
CA PRO A 41 -8.23 5.50 -3.61
C PRO A 41 -7.36 4.24 -3.73
N PRO A 42 -7.85 3.16 -4.36
CA PRO A 42 -7.01 2.03 -4.69
C PRO A 42 -5.98 2.46 -5.75
N ILE A 43 -4.72 2.07 -5.53
CA ILE A 43 -3.60 2.35 -6.44
C ILE A 43 -3.02 1.05 -7.00
N ALA A 44 -2.62 1.07 -8.27
CA ALA A 44 -1.89 -0.03 -8.90
C ALA A 44 -0.43 0.38 -9.12
N VAL A 45 0.48 -0.46 -8.62
CA VAL A 45 1.92 -0.22 -8.62
C VAL A 45 2.61 -1.37 -9.35
N ARG A 46 3.56 -1.06 -10.24
CA ARG A 46 4.41 -2.07 -10.90
C ARG A 46 5.68 -2.31 -10.11
N ASN A 47 6.30 -3.47 -10.35
CA ASN A 47 7.63 -3.80 -9.82
C ASN A 47 7.73 -3.74 -8.28
N VAL A 48 6.67 -4.16 -7.57
CA VAL A 48 6.64 -4.16 -6.11
C VAL A 48 7.40 -5.37 -5.55
N GLY A 49 8.32 -5.10 -4.63
CA GLY A 49 9.09 -6.10 -3.90
C GLY A 49 8.27 -6.86 -2.86
N PHE A 50 8.27 -8.19 -2.96
CA PHE A 50 7.72 -9.09 -1.96
C PHE A 50 8.79 -10.08 -1.50
N THR A 51 8.85 -10.33 -0.20
CA THR A 51 9.62 -11.43 0.39
C THR A 51 8.70 -12.55 0.82
N SER A 52 9.18 -13.79 0.75
CA SER A 52 8.50 -14.95 1.34
C SER A 52 9.25 -15.34 2.61
N ALA A 53 8.53 -15.76 3.64
CA ALA A 53 9.18 -16.50 4.72
C ALA A 53 9.71 -17.82 4.16
N THR A 54 11.02 -18.03 4.22
CA THR A 54 11.65 -19.34 4.03
C THR A 54 11.63 -20.08 5.36
N MET A 55 11.22 -21.36 5.34
CA MET A 55 11.40 -22.27 6.47
C MET A 55 12.85 -22.69 6.61
#